data_AF-A0A950MFI1-F1
#
_entry.id   AF-A0A950MFI1-F1
#
_cell.length_a   1.000
_cell.length_b   1.000
_cell.length_c   1.000
_cell.angle_alpha   90.00
_cell.angle_beta   90.00
_cell.angle_gamma   90.00
#
_symmetry.space_group_name_H-M   'P 1'
#
loop_
_entity.id
_entity.type
_entity.pdbx_description
1 polymer ?
#
loop_
_entity_poly.entity_id
_entity_poly.type
_entity_poly.pdbx_seq_one_letter_code
_entity_poly.pdbx_strand_id
1 'polypeptide(L)' 'MEVDRASVVDSFYHDSHYEPDGVYATGAMRELCPACKSGHLKLVLRQKRVHRAHLYCAACDKCFDARYPDGASALELDD' A
#
# COMPACT_ATOMS: atom_id res chain seq x y z
N MET A 1 -4.12 -6.63 6.81
CA MET A 1 -2.95 -7.01 7.64
C MET A 1 -1.81 -6.06 7.32
N GLU A 2 -0.99 -5.63 8.28
CA GLU A 2 0.19 -4.81 7.96
C GLU A 2 1.22 -5.64 7.18
N VAL A 3 1.80 -5.05 6.14
CA VAL A 3 2.85 -5.68 5.33
C VAL A 3 4.08 -4.79 5.35
N ASP A 4 5.25 -5.41 5.34
CA ASP A 4 6.50 -4.67 5.27
C ASP A 4 6.58 -3.89 3.95
N ARG A 5 6.93 -2.60 4.03
CA ARG A 5 6.94 -1.73 2.84
C ARG A 5 7.96 -2.20 1.82
N ALA A 6 9.16 -2.59 2.26
CA ALA A 6 10.21 -3.08 1.38
C ALA A 6 9.85 -4.41 0.69
N SER A 7 8.91 -5.18 1.26
CA SER A 7 8.39 -6.40 0.62
C SER A 7 7.42 -6.14 -0.54
N VAL A 8 6.80 -4.96 -0.61
CA VAL A 8 5.75 -4.65 -1.61
C VAL A 8 6.16 -3.57 -2.62
N VAL A 9 7.19 -2.78 -2.32
CA VAL A 9 7.72 -1.75 -3.21
C VAL A 9 9.22 -1.50 -2.96
N ASP A 10 9.99 -1.35 -4.04
CA ASP A 10 11.39 -0.92 -3.92
C ASP A 10 11.47 0.57 -3.52
N SER A 11 12.17 0.85 -2.42
CA SER A 11 12.47 2.22 -1.99
C SER A 11 13.50 2.89 -2.90
N PHE A 12 13.35 4.19 -3.16
CA PHE A 12 14.44 4.98 -3.74
C PHE A 12 14.78 6.22 -2.93
N TYR A 13 16.08 6.53 -2.87
CA TYR A 13 16.57 7.83 -2.43
C TYR A 13 16.57 8.77 -3.63
N HIS A 14 15.80 9.85 -3.56
CA HIS A 14 15.94 10.98 -4.49
C HIS A 14 16.38 12.22 -3.73
N ASP A 15 17.46 12.85 -4.21
CA ASP A 15 18.38 13.72 -3.47
C ASP A 15 17.83 15.13 -3.11
N SER A 16 16.52 15.33 -3.06
CA SER A 16 15.93 16.57 -2.52
C SER A 16 14.41 16.57 -2.37
N HIS A 17 13.68 15.58 -2.86
CA HIS A 17 12.22 15.52 -2.74
C HIS A 17 11.74 14.09 -2.54
N TYR A 18 10.85 13.91 -1.57
CA TYR A 18 10.16 12.64 -1.27
C TYR A 18 9.15 12.36 -2.40
N GLU A 19 9.64 11.96 -3.56
CA GLU A 19 8.80 11.40 -4.62
C GLU A 19 8.29 10.04 -4.11
N PRO A 20 6.97 9.77 -4.13
CA PRO A 20 6.42 8.57 -3.53
C PRO A 20 6.75 7.36 -4.40
N ASP A 21 7.91 6.73 -4.22
CA ASP A 21 8.35 5.41 -4.73
C ASP A 21 7.98 5.04 -6.19
N GLY A 22 7.63 6.00 -7.06
CA GLY A 22 7.03 5.72 -8.37
C GLY A 22 5.64 5.07 -8.26
N VAL A 23 5.06 5.14 -7.06
CA VAL A 23 3.78 4.60 -6.64
C VAL A 23 2.70 5.62 -6.96
N TYR A 24 2.02 5.46 -8.10
CA TYR A 24 0.76 6.17 -8.31
C TYR A 24 -0.35 5.46 -7.54
N ALA A 25 -0.79 6.07 -6.46
CA ALA A 25 -2.03 5.68 -5.80
C ALA A 25 -3.21 5.95 -6.74
N THR A 26 -4.11 4.97 -6.90
CA THR A 26 -5.26 5.08 -7.82
C THR A 26 -6.52 5.64 -7.17
N GLY A 27 -6.45 6.01 -5.88
CA GLY A 27 -7.56 6.64 -5.15
C GLY A 27 -7.53 6.31 -3.66
N ALA A 28 -8.39 7.00 -2.91
CA ALA A 28 -8.65 6.69 -1.51
C ALA A 28 -9.71 5.58 -1.41
N MET A 29 -9.42 4.61 -0.56
CA MET A 29 -10.34 3.55 -0.15
C MET A 29 -11.29 4.07 0.93
N ARG A 30 -12.42 3.40 1.14
CA ARG A 30 -13.40 3.79 2.18
C ARG A 30 -12.89 3.48 3.57
N GLU A 31 -12.02 2.47 3.68
CA GLU A 31 -11.45 1.95 4.90
C GLU A 31 -10.44 2.93 5.52
N LEU A 32 -10.54 3.05 6.84
CA LEU A 32 -9.56 3.77 7.63
C LEU A 32 -8.35 2.87 7.90
N CYS A 33 -7.19 3.50 7.91
CA CYS A 33 -5.94 2.94 8.40
C CYS A 33 -6.13 2.32 9.79
N PRO A 34 -5.88 1.01 9.97
CA PRO A 34 -6.12 0.35 11.26
C PRO A 34 -5.14 0.82 12.35
N ALA A 35 -3.95 1.28 11.96
CA ALA A 35 -2.95 1.80 12.89
C ALA A 35 -3.31 3.19 13.46
N CYS A 36 -3.86 4.06 12.61
CA CYS A 36 -4.02 5.47 12.89
C CYS A 36 -5.49 5.92 12.99
N LYS A 37 -6.43 5.06 12.60
CA LYS A 37 -7.90 5.20 12.72
C LYS A 37 -8.48 6.50 12.16
N SER A 38 -7.77 7.16 11.25
CA SER A 38 -8.09 8.52 10.80
C SER A 38 -7.81 8.74 9.31
N GLY A 39 -6.69 8.23 8.80
CA GLY A 39 -6.36 8.34 7.38
C GLY A 39 -7.04 7.25 6.53
N HIS A 40 -7.69 7.65 5.44
CA HIS A 40 -8.12 6.72 4.41
C HIS A 40 -6.90 6.06 3.75
N LEU A 41 -6.99 4.74 3.58
CA LEU A 41 -5.97 3.99 2.86
C LEU A 41 -6.00 4.32 1.36
N LYS A 42 -4.86 4.25 0.69
CA LYS A 42 -4.75 4.46 -0.76
C LYS A 42 -4.42 3.14 -1.45
N LEU A 43 -5.10 2.82 -2.55
CA LEU A 43 -4.77 1.62 -3.33
C LEU A 43 -3.55 1.87 -4.21
N VAL A 44 -2.60 0.96 -4.12
CA VAL A 44 -1.39 0.91 -4.93
C VAL A 44 -1.43 -0.35 -5.79
N LEU A 45 -1.43 -0.17 -7.12
CA LEU A 45 -1.46 -1.27 -8.08
C LEU A 45 -0.05 -1.71 -8.50
N ARG A 46 0.07 -2.95 -8.98
CA ARG A 46 1.31 -3.50 -9.53
C ARG A 46 1.71 -2.75 -10.79
N GLN A 47 2.61 -1.79 -10.63
CA GLN A 47 3.20 -1.00 -11.70
C GLN A 47 4.60 -0.57 -11.30
N LYS A 48 5.48 -0.38 -12.28
CA LYS A 48 6.87 0.06 -12.06
C LYS A 48 7.59 -0.83 -11.02
N ARG A 49 7.78 -0.32 -9.80
CA ARG A 49 8.54 -0.94 -8.70
C ARG A 49 7.66 -1.57 -7.62
N VAL A 50 6.35 -1.65 -7.86
CA VAL A 50 5.40 -2.30 -6.95
C VAL A 50 5.38 -3.80 -7.23
N HIS A 51 5.93 -4.58 -6.31
CA HIS A 51 6.01 -6.04 -6.40
C HIS A 51 4.64 -6.70 -6.26
N ARG A 52 3.78 -6.14 -5.39
CA ARG A 52 2.43 -6.62 -5.09
C ARG A 52 1.50 -5.44 -4.82
N ALA A 53 0.25 -5.55 -5.28
CA ALA A 53 -0.76 -4.56 -4.97
C ALA A 53 -1.00 -4.50 -3.45
N HIS A 54 -1.11 -3.29 -2.91
CA HIS A 54 -1.24 -3.07 -1.48
C HIS A 54 -2.00 -1.77 -1.20
N LEU A 55 -2.34 -1.57 0.06
CA LEU A 55 -2.92 -0.36 0.59
C LEU A 55 -1.85 0.46 1.31
N TYR A 56 -1.81 1.76 1.10
CA TYR A 56 -0.82 2.66 1.68
C TYR A 56 -1.49 3.74 2.54
N CYS A 57 -0.97 3.99 3.74
CA CYS A 57 -1.40 5.09 4.58
C CYS A 57 -0.41 6.26 4.54
N ALA A 58 -0.84 7.40 3.98
CA ALA A 58 0.00 8.61 3.94
C ALA A 58 0.22 9.29 5.30
N ALA A 59 -0.55 8.93 6.34
CA ALA A 59 -0.44 9.55 7.66
C ALA A 59 0.62 8.87 8.55
N CYS A 60 0.81 7.56 8.41
CA CYS A 60 1.75 6.79 9.22
C CYS A 60 2.75 5.97 8.40
N ASP A 61 2.71 6.14 7.07
CA ASP A 61 3.63 5.54 6.11
C ASP A 61 3.64 4.00 6.08
N LYS A 62 2.60 3.37 6.64
CA LYS A 62 2.45 1.91 6.69
C LYS A 62 1.72 1.36 5.47
N CYS A 63 2.11 0.15 5.09
CA CYS A 63 1.47 -0.62 4.03
C CYS A 63 0.60 -1.75 4.60
N PHE A 64 -0.49 -2.08 3.91
CA PHE A 64 -1.42 -3.11 4.31
C PHE A 64 -1.87 -3.96 3.13
N ASP A 65 -2.14 -5.24 3.38
CA ASP A 65 -2.88 -6.11 2.47
C ASP A 65 -4.39 -5.93 2.68
N ALA A 66 -5.16 -5.99 1.59
CA ALA A 66 -6.62 -6.03 1.64
C ALA A 66 -7.05 -7.49 1.70
N ARG A 67 -7.83 -7.85 2.72
CA ARG A 67 -8.26 -9.24 2.95
C ARG A 67 -9.76 -9.37 3.05
N TYR A 68 -10.26 -10.48 2.53
CA TYR A 68 -11.62 -10.93 2.79
C TYR A 68 -11.76 -11.39 4.25
N PRO A 69 -13.00 -11.54 4.77
CA PRO A 69 -13.24 -12.00 6.14
C PRO A 69 -12.63 -13.37 6.48
N ASP A 70 -12.44 -14.22 5.47
CA ASP A 70 -11.77 -15.53 5.60
C ASP A 70 -10.24 -15.45 5.67
N GLY A 71 -9.67 -14.25 5.49
CA GLY A 71 -8.25 -13.98 5.52
C GLY A 71 -7.54 -14.11 4.17
N ALA A 72 -8.23 -14.49 3.09
CA ALA A 72 -7.68 -14.50 1.75
C ALA A 72 -7.35 -13.07 1.29
N SER A 73 -6.24 -12.90 0.56
CA SER A 73 -5.90 -11.59 0.01
C SER A 73 -6.81 -11.28 -1.17
N ALA A 74 -7.45 -10.11 -1.12
CA ALA A 74 -8.22 -9.59 -2.24
C ALA A 74 -7.34 -9.00 -3.36
N LEU A 75 -6.02 -8.93 -3.14
CA LEU A 75 -5.05 -8.31 -4.04
C LEU A 75 -4.04 -9.29 -4.64
N GLU A 76 -4.08 -10.56 -4.22
CA GLU A 76 -3.40 -11.66 -4.91
C GLU A 76 -4.40 -12.37 -5.81
N LEU A 77 -3.93 -12.81 -6.97
CA LEU A 77 -4.69 -13.74 -7.80
C LEU A 77 -4.46 -15.13 -7.21
N ASP A 78 -5.54 -15.88 -6.98
CA ASP A 78 -5.45 -17.34 -6.81
C ASP A 78 -4.91 -17.91 -8.14
N ASP A 79 -3.79 -18.64 -8.08
CA ASP A 79 -3.20 -19.36 -9.22
C ASP A 79 -3.95 -20.69 -9.45
#